data_AF-A0AAU7NX92-F1
#
_entry.id   AF-A0AAU7NX92-F1
#
_cell.length_a   1.000
_cell.length_b   1.000
_cell.length_c   1.000
_cell.angle_alpha   90.00
_cell.angle_beta   90.00
_cell.angle_gamma   90.00
#
_symmetry.space_group_name_H-M   'P 1'
#
loop_
_entity.id
_entity.type
_entity.pdbx_description
1 polymer ?
#
loop_
_entity_poly.entity_id
_entity_poly.type
_entity_poly.pdbx_seq_one_letter_code
_entity_poly.pdbx_strand_id
1 'polypeptide(L)'
;MKLLTIITLSLLLSISRLALAEDHTSVALEHAHAAVKHGKLGHASMLVEHAEAALEHANKALQTATGEEKKHLEAAVKVLEYAIKHGKMDHAEMATPPAEESIEHMKKAVQSKGAARDHTSVALEHAHAAVKHGKLGHASMLVEHAEASLEHANKALQTATGEEKKHLEAAVKVLEYAIKHGKMDHAEMATPPTEESIEHMNMATKAKKADAGEMSIESEEASKMIKQSVQSEGTEAVSKGGTAAAGEKAIESPELNNPSSGSKWPIRR
;
A
#
# COMPACT_ATOMS: atom_id res chain seq x y z
N MET A 1 -16.10 -22.08 28.55
CA MET A 1 -16.98 -21.07 27.91
C MET A 1 -16.54 -19.63 28.16
N LYS A 2 -16.02 -19.25 29.35
CA LYS A 2 -15.59 -17.86 29.64
C LYS A 2 -14.31 -17.37 28.93
N LEU A 3 -13.46 -18.29 28.45
CA LEU A 3 -12.23 -17.96 27.71
C LEU A 3 -12.49 -17.61 26.24
N LEU A 4 -13.53 -18.19 25.63
CA LEU A 4 -13.90 -17.91 24.23
C LEU A 4 -14.52 -16.52 24.06
N THR A 5 -15.22 -16.02 25.08
CA THR A 5 -15.82 -14.67 25.07
C THR A 5 -14.80 -13.53 25.23
N ILE A 6 -13.62 -13.80 25.79
CA ILE A 6 -12.56 -12.80 25.96
C ILE A 6 -11.74 -12.65 24.68
N ILE A 7 -11.52 -13.75 23.94
CA ILE A 7 -10.80 -13.74 22.66
C ILE A 7 -11.64 -13.03 21.57
N THR A 8 -12.96 -13.22 21.56
CA THR A 8 -13.83 -12.51 20.61
C THR A 8 -13.93 -11.02 20.88
N LEU A 9 -13.95 -10.59 22.15
CA LEU A 9 -14.00 -9.16 22.51
C LEU A 9 -12.66 -8.44 22.24
N SER A 10 -11.52 -9.14 22.42
CA SER A 10 -10.19 -8.59 22.11
C SER A 10 -9.90 -8.53 20.60
N LEU A 11 -10.49 -9.43 19.81
CA LEU A 11 -10.40 -9.40 18.35
C LEU A 11 -11.32 -8.31 17.76
N LEU A 12 -12.49 -8.09 18.36
CA LEU A 12 -13.46 -7.07 17.92
C LEU A 12 -12.96 -5.64 18.18
N LEU A 13 -12.18 -5.42 19.25
CA LEU A 13 -11.60 -4.11 19.58
C LEU A 13 -10.38 -3.75 18.70
N SER A 14 -9.76 -4.73 18.04
CA SER A 14 -8.64 -4.52 17.12
C SER A 14 -9.08 -4.10 15.71
N ILE A 15 -10.35 -4.32 15.34
CA ILE A 15 -10.91 -3.96 14.03
C ILE A 15 -11.38 -2.49 14.01
N SER A 16 -11.58 -1.86 15.17
CA SER A 16 -12.08 -0.48 15.28
C SER A 16 -11.04 0.61 14.99
N ARG A 17 -9.87 0.28 14.43
CA ARG A 17 -8.88 1.27 13.96
C ARG A 17 -8.77 1.38 12.44
N LEU A 18 -9.80 1.00 11.68
CA LEU A 18 -10.06 1.66 10.39
C LEU A 18 -10.78 2.98 10.65
N ALA A 19 -10.11 3.91 11.35
CA ALA A 19 -10.48 5.31 11.23
C ALA A 19 -10.21 5.66 9.76
N LEU A 20 -11.26 6.02 9.03
CA LEU A 20 -11.15 6.57 7.69
C LEU A 20 -10.17 7.75 7.80
N ALA A 21 -8.93 7.58 7.35
CA ALA A 21 -7.98 8.67 7.32
C ALA A 21 -8.54 9.70 6.35
N GLU A 22 -8.99 10.83 6.87
CA GLU A 22 -9.46 11.95 6.06
C GLU A 22 -8.31 12.39 5.14
N ASP A 23 -8.52 12.35 3.82
CA ASP A 23 -7.50 12.85 2.89
C ASP A 23 -7.45 14.37 3.00
N HIS A 24 -6.52 14.85 3.81
CA HIS A 24 -6.36 16.27 4.08
C HIS A 24 -6.13 17.09 2.80
N THR A 25 -5.58 16.51 1.72
CA THR A 25 -5.46 17.24 0.44
C THR A 25 -6.83 17.46 -0.21
N SER A 26 -7.74 16.49 -0.10
CA SER A 26 -9.12 16.62 -0.61
C SER A 26 -9.91 17.67 0.17
N VAL A 27 -9.80 17.66 1.50
CA VAL A 27 -10.47 18.67 2.35
C VAL A 27 -9.90 20.07 2.11
N ALA A 28 -8.58 20.19 1.94
CA ALA A 28 -7.95 21.46 1.58
C ALA A 28 -8.50 22.00 0.24
N LEU A 29 -8.72 21.12 -0.75
CA LEU A 29 -9.32 21.50 -2.04
C LEU A 29 -10.75 22.02 -1.90
N GLU A 30 -11.58 21.38 -1.07
CA GLU A 30 -12.96 21.82 -0.82
C GLU A 30 -12.99 23.24 -0.25
N HIS A 31 -12.18 23.48 0.79
CA HIS A 31 -12.06 24.81 1.39
C HIS A 31 -11.46 25.83 0.42
N ALA A 32 -10.43 25.49 -0.35
CA ALA A 32 -9.87 26.41 -1.34
C ALA A 32 -10.90 26.78 -2.43
N HIS A 33 -11.72 25.83 -2.89
CA HIS A 33 -12.82 26.11 -3.82
C HIS A 33 -13.88 27.04 -3.21
N ALA A 34 -14.22 26.86 -1.93
CA ALA A 34 -15.13 27.76 -1.22
C ALA A 34 -14.53 29.17 -1.06
N ALA A 35 -13.23 29.27 -0.78
CA ALA A 35 -12.51 30.53 -0.70
C ALA A 35 -12.58 31.29 -2.03
N VAL A 36 -12.33 30.62 -3.16
CA VAL A 36 -12.46 31.20 -4.50
C VAL A 36 -13.89 31.64 -4.79
N LYS A 37 -14.88 30.81 -4.46
CA LYS A 37 -16.31 31.15 -4.65
C LYS A 37 -16.67 32.44 -3.91
N HIS A 38 -16.27 32.57 -2.66
CA HIS A 38 -16.52 33.78 -1.87
C HIS A 38 -15.69 34.98 -2.33
N GLY A 39 -14.44 34.75 -2.75
CA GLY A 39 -13.59 35.77 -3.37
C GLY A 39 -14.20 36.41 -4.59
N LYS A 40 -14.75 35.59 -5.51
CA LYS A 40 -15.47 36.06 -6.70
C LYS A 40 -16.73 36.87 -6.40
N LEU A 41 -17.30 36.71 -5.20
CA LEU A 41 -18.43 37.52 -4.72
C LEU A 41 -17.97 38.78 -3.98
N GLY A 42 -16.66 39.03 -3.85
CA GLY A 42 -16.11 40.13 -3.07
C GLY A 42 -16.16 39.90 -1.55
N HIS A 43 -16.51 38.70 -1.08
CA HIS A 43 -16.67 38.39 0.34
C HIS A 43 -15.30 38.07 0.97
N ALA A 44 -14.45 39.09 1.19
CA ALA A 44 -13.08 38.91 1.66
C ALA A 44 -12.98 38.11 2.97
N SER A 45 -13.85 38.39 3.95
CA SER A 45 -13.86 37.66 5.23
C SER A 45 -14.15 36.17 5.07
N MET A 46 -15.12 35.80 4.23
CA MET A 46 -15.45 34.38 3.98
C MET A 46 -14.37 33.69 3.16
N LEU A 47 -13.73 34.41 2.23
CA LEU A 47 -12.54 33.92 1.54
C LEU A 47 -11.46 33.56 2.55
N VAL A 48 -11.16 34.46 3.50
CA VAL A 48 -10.12 34.23 4.52
C VAL A 48 -10.45 33.02 5.37
N GLU A 49 -11.67 32.90 5.86
CA GLU A 49 -12.12 31.76 6.69
C GLU A 49 -11.86 30.43 5.97
N HIS A 50 -12.29 30.32 4.72
CA HIS A 50 -12.07 29.11 3.94
C HIS A 50 -10.59 28.93 3.55
N ALA A 51 -9.85 29.99 3.26
CA ALA A 51 -8.43 29.88 2.93
C ALA A 51 -7.58 29.44 4.13
N GLU A 52 -7.91 29.88 5.35
CA GLU A 52 -7.25 29.43 6.59
C GLU A 52 -7.53 27.95 6.86
N ALA A 53 -8.77 27.49 6.67
CA ALA A 53 -9.10 26.07 6.78
C ALA A 53 -8.39 25.23 5.70
N ALA A 54 -8.31 25.72 4.46
CA ALA A 54 -7.55 25.06 3.40
C ALA A 54 -6.05 24.96 3.77
N LEU A 55 -5.49 26.03 4.34
CA LEU A 55 -4.10 26.09 4.79
C LEU A 55 -3.83 25.08 5.90
N GLU A 56 -4.74 24.94 6.87
CA GLU A 56 -4.60 23.96 7.94
C GLU A 56 -4.51 22.53 7.38
N HIS A 57 -5.45 22.17 6.50
CA HIS A 57 -5.49 20.83 5.91
C HIS A 57 -4.31 20.59 4.96
N ALA A 58 -3.90 21.58 4.16
CA ALA A 58 -2.70 21.47 3.32
C ALA A 58 -1.42 21.24 4.15
N ASN A 59 -1.30 21.90 5.31
CA ASN A 59 -0.20 21.67 6.24
C ASN A 59 -0.23 20.28 6.89
N LYS A 60 -1.42 19.75 7.21
CA LYS A 60 -1.54 18.36 7.68
C LYS A 60 -1.13 17.36 6.59
N ALA A 61 -1.56 17.59 5.34
CA ALA A 61 -1.15 16.76 4.20
C ALA A 61 0.38 16.76 3.99
N LEU A 62 1.02 17.93 4.16
CA LEU A 62 2.48 18.09 4.05
C LEU A 62 3.28 17.22 5.01
N GLN A 63 2.74 16.91 6.19
CA GLN A 63 3.45 16.09 7.19
C GLN A 63 3.78 14.69 6.67
N THR A 64 2.96 14.18 5.76
CA THR A 64 3.10 12.85 5.17
C THR A 64 3.54 12.87 3.71
N ALA A 65 3.55 14.04 3.08
CA ALA A 65 3.87 14.18 1.66
C ALA A 65 5.36 14.02 1.39
N THR A 66 5.69 13.44 0.23
CA THR A 66 7.07 13.26 -0.23
C THR A 66 7.20 13.64 -1.71
N GLY A 67 8.43 13.78 -2.21
CA GLY A 67 8.71 14.00 -3.64
C GLY A 67 7.97 15.19 -4.26
N GLU A 68 7.38 14.98 -5.43
CA GLU A 68 6.63 15.99 -6.18
C GLU A 68 5.32 16.39 -5.47
N GLU A 69 4.66 15.48 -4.73
CA GLU A 69 3.47 15.81 -3.93
C GLU A 69 3.82 16.90 -2.92
N LYS A 70 4.93 16.72 -2.20
CA LYS A 70 5.41 17.69 -1.21
C LYS A 70 5.71 19.04 -1.86
N LYS A 71 6.40 19.08 -3.01
CA LYS A 71 6.71 20.33 -3.71
C LYS A 71 5.46 21.12 -4.08
N HIS A 72 4.44 20.41 -4.59
CA HIS A 72 3.19 21.05 -4.97
C HIS A 72 2.37 21.49 -3.75
N LEU A 73 2.33 20.72 -2.66
CA LEU A 73 1.68 21.16 -1.42
C LEU A 73 2.39 22.36 -0.77
N GLU A 74 3.72 22.41 -0.78
CA GLU A 74 4.49 23.56 -0.29
C GLU A 74 4.19 24.83 -1.11
N ALA A 75 4.02 24.68 -2.43
CA ALA A 75 3.62 25.78 -3.29
C ALA A 75 2.18 26.23 -2.99
N ALA A 76 1.23 25.29 -2.83
CA ALA A 76 -0.15 25.59 -2.46
C ALA A 76 -0.25 26.35 -1.12
N VAL A 77 0.52 25.93 -0.12
CA VAL A 77 0.61 26.60 1.19
C VAL A 77 1.06 28.06 1.04
N LYS A 78 2.14 28.32 0.29
CA LYS A 78 2.66 29.67 0.08
C LYS A 78 1.64 30.61 -0.57
N VAL A 79 0.92 30.14 -1.58
CA VAL A 79 -0.08 30.99 -2.26
C VAL A 79 -1.35 31.16 -1.44
N LEU A 80 -1.73 30.19 -0.59
CA LEU A 80 -2.78 30.37 0.42
C LEU A 80 -2.42 31.42 1.46
N GLU A 81 -1.18 31.42 1.98
CA GLU A 81 -0.72 32.46 2.91
C GLU A 81 -0.83 33.85 2.29
N TYR A 82 -0.50 33.97 0.99
CA TYR A 82 -0.68 35.22 0.26
C TYR A 82 -2.16 35.60 0.10
N ALA A 83 -3.03 34.64 -0.25
CA ALA A 83 -4.48 34.85 -0.33
C ALA A 83 -5.05 35.36 1.01
N ILE A 84 -4.69 34.70 2.12
CA ILE A 84 -5.10 35.07 3.48
C ILE A 84 -4.63 36.47 3.83
N LYS A 85 -3.35 36.80 3.54
CA LYS A 85 -2.79 38.13 3.81
C LYS A 85 -3.59 39.22 3.13
N HIS A 86 -3.88 39.08 1.84
CA HIS A 86 -4.64 40.08 1.09
C HIS A 86 -6.13 40.09 1.47
N GLY A 87 -6.72 38.93 1.74
CA GLY A 87 -8.11 38.82 2.19
C GLY A 87 -8.34 39.51 3.54
N LYS A 88 -7.37 39.43 4.48
CA LYS A 88 -7.41 40.15 5.76
C LYS A 88 -7.32 41.67 5.62
N MET A 89 -6.89 42.17 4.46
CA MET A 89 -6.89 43.59 4.11
C MET A 89 -8.16 44.00 3.35
N ASP A 90 -9.19 43.14 3.32
CA ASP A 90 -10.42 43.32 2.56
C ASP A 90 -10.21 43.35 1.02
N HIS A 91 -9.04 42.88 0.55
CA HIS A 91 -8.68 42.87 -0.87
C HIS A 91 -9.14 41.56 -1.54
N ALA A 92 -10.45 41.29 -1.57
CA ALA A 92 -11.01 40.06 -2.15
C ALA A 92 -10.52 39.81 -3.59
N GLU A 93 -10.44 40.85 -4.42
CA GLU A 93 -9.97 40.76 -5.81
C GLU A 93 -8.50 40.35 -5.93
N MET A 94 -7.64 40.77 -4.99
CA MET A 94 -6.24 40.34 -4.96
C MET A 94 -6.04 38.97 -4.32
N ALA A 95 -6.94 38.57 -3.41
CA ALA A 95 -6.87 37.30 -2.70
C ALA A 95 -7.42 36.12 -3.51
N THR A 96 -8.32 36.37 -4.45
CA THR A 96 -9.00 35.32 -5.24
C THR A 96 -8.04 34.58 -6.19
N PRO A 97 -7.21 35.23 -7.03
CA PRO A 97 -6.32 34.50 -7.94
C PRO A 97 -5.30 33.59 -7.23
N PRO A 98 -4.65 33.99 -6.12
CA PRO A 98 -3.79 33.11 -5.35
C PRO A 98 -4.54 31.91 -4.73
N ALA A 99 -5.80 32.08 -4.33
CA ALA A 99 -6.64 30.96 -3.91
C ALA A 99 -6.92 29.99 -5.07
N GLU A 100 -7.11 30.48 -6.30
CA GLU A 100 -7.23 29.63 -7.50
C GLU A 100 -5.93 28.89 -7.83
N GLU A 101 -4.79 29.57 -7.74
CA GLU A 101 -3.47 28.98 -7.92
C GLU A 101 -3.20 27.86 -6.90
N SER A 102 -3.67 28.02 -5.66
CA SER A 102 -3.55 26.99 -4.63
C SER A 102 -4.25 25.69 -5.02
N ILE A 103 -5.42 25.79 -5.66
CA ILE A 103 -6.21 24.65 -6.13
C ILE A 103 -5.43 23.91 -7.22
N GLU A 104 -4.79 24.63 -8.15
CA GLU A 104 -3.98 24.02 -9.20
C GLU A 104 -2.83 23.22 -8.61
N HIS A 105 -2.12 23.81 -7.65
CA HIS A 105 -1.04 23.12 -6.96
C HIS A 105 -1.53 21.90 -6.16
N MET A 106 -2.63 22.00 -5.42
CA MET A 106 -3.18 20.84 -4.72
C MET A 106 -3.63 19.72 -5.68
N LYS A 107 -4.20 20.06 -6.84
CA LYS A 107 -4.52 19.06 -7.88
C LYS A 107 -3.27 18.37 -8.42
N LYS A 108 -2.21 19.12 -8.68
CA LYS A 108 -0.91 18.56 -9.07
C LYS A 108 -0.31 17.70 -7.96
N ALA A 109 -0.48 18.08 -6.69
CA ALA A 109 -0.09 17.25 -5.56
C ALA A 109 -0.83 15.90 -5.57
N VAL A 110 -2.16 15.90 -5.72
CA VAL A 110 -2.96 14.66 -5.84
C VAL A 110 -2.50 13.80 -7.02
N GLN A 111 -2.25 14.41 -8.19
CA GLN A 111 -1.76 13.71 -9.37
C GLN A 111 -0.37 13.09 -9.14
N SER A 112 0.54 13.85 -8.55
CA SER A 112 1.90 13.42 -8.28
C SER A 112 1.98 12.37 -7.16
N LYS A 113 1.08 12.40 -6.17
CA LYS A 113 0.88 11.33 -5.19
C LYS A 113 0.49 10.02 -5.87
N GLY A 114 -0.36 10.09 -6.89
CA GLY A 114 -0.74 8.95 -7.73
C GLY A 114 0.37 8.46 -8.68
N ALA A 115 1.30 9.34 -9.07
CA ALA A 115 2.46 9.01 -9.91
C ALA A 115 3.67 8.50 -9.10
N ALA A 116 3.81 8.93 -7.83
CA ALA A 116 4.82 8.46 -6.89
C ALA A 116 4.42 7.12 -6.24
N ARG A 117 3.13 6.80 -6.20
CA ARG A 117 2.65 5.45 -5.87
C ARG A 117 2.87 4.54 -7.06
N ASP A 118 3.44 3.36 -6.80
CA ASP A 118 3.49 2.28 -7.78
C ASP A 118 2.07 2.06 -8.33
N HIS A 119 1.91 2.16 -9.65
CA HIS A 119 0.63 1.92 -10.30
C HIS A 119 0.06 0.54 -9.94
N THR A 120 0.90 -0.44 -9.60
CA THR A 120 0.48 -1.74 -9.05
C THR A 120 -0.21 -1.61 -7.69
N SER A 121 0.30 -0.73 -6.82
CA SER A 121 -0.31 -0.47 -5.51
C SER A 121 -1.66 0.23 -5.63
N VAL A 122 -1.79 1.19 -6.54
CA VAL A 122 -3.06 1.89 -6.78
C VAL A 122 -4.09 0.94 -7.40
N ALA A 123 -3.65 0.05 -8.30
CA ALA A 123 -4.50 -1.00 -8.85
C ALA A 123 -5.01 -1.95 -7.75
N LEU A 124 -4.15 -2.36 -6.81
CA LEU A 124 -4.55 -3.18 -5.65
C LEU A 124 -5.60 -2.48 -4.77
N GLU A 125 -5.45 -1.18 -4.48
CA GLU A 125 -6.45 -0.41 -3.71
C GLU A 125 -7.83 -0.46 -4.37
N HIS A 126 -7.88 -0.21 -5.67
CA HIS A 126 -9.11 -0.27 -6.44
C HIS A 126 -9.68 -1.69 -6.53
N ALA A 127 -8.87 -2.73 -6.75
CA ALA A 127 -9.35 -4.11 -6.78
C ALA A 127 -9.90 -4.55 -5.41
N HIS A 128 -9.29 -4.15 -4.29
CA HIS A 128 -9.85 -4.41 -2.96
C HIS A 128 -11.20 -3.72 -2.75
N ALA A 129 -11.35 -2.47 -3.21
CA ALA A 129 -12.63 -1.76 -3.19
C ALA A 129 -13.68 -2.47 -4.07
N ALA A 130 -13.30 -2.94 -5.26
CA ALA A 130 -14.16 -3.71 -6.15
C ALA A 130 -14.65 -5.01 -5.51
N VAL A 131 -13.76 -5.80 -4.87
CA VAL A 131 -14.14 -7.01 -4.13
C VAL A 131 -15.10 -6.71 -2.99
N LYS A 132 -14.85 -5.63 -2.23
CA LYS A 132 -15.75 -5.20 -1.14
C LYS A 132 -17.15 -4.93 -1.68
N HIS A 133 -17.25 -4.17 -2.77
CA HIS A 133 -18.53 -3.87 -3.39
C HIS A 133 -19.20 -5.10 -4.01
N GLY A 134 -18.41 -5.99 -4.61
CA GLY A 134 -18.87 -7.28 -5.13
C GLY A 134 -19.50 -8.18 -4.06
N LYS A 135 -18.86 -8.30 -2.90
CA LYS A 135 -19.38 -9.04 -1.74
C LYS A 135 -20.67 -8.46 -1.16
N LEU A 136 -20.93 -7.18 -1.43
CA LEU A 136 -22.19 -6.50 -1.07
C LEU A 136 -23.25 -6.59 -2.18
N GLY A 137 -22.95 -7.22 -3.32
CA GLY A 137 -23.84 -7.28 -4.48
C GLY A 137 -23.90 -5.99 -5.29
N HIS A 138 -23.05 -5.00 -5.01
CA HIS A 138 -23.06 -3.70 -5.68
C HIS A 138 -22.32 -3.77 -7.02
N ALA A 139 -22.92 -4.41 -8.04
CA ALA A 139 -22.26 -4.67 -9.33
C ALA A 139 -21.72 -3.40 -10.01
N SER A 140 -22.49 -2.30 -10.00
CA SER A 140 -22.06 -1.02 -10.57
C SER A 140 -20.79 -0.46 -9.90
N MET A 141 -20.72 -0.50 -8.57
CA MET A 141 -19.55 -0.03 -7.82
C MET A 141 -18.36 -0.96 -7.96
N LEU A 142 -18.60 -2.27 -8.08
CA LEU A 142 -17.55 -3.23 -8.42
C LEU A 142 -16.94 -2.87 -9.77
N VAL A 143 -17.77 -2.63 -10.80
CA VAL A 143 -17.29 -2.29 -12.15
C VAL A 143 -16.47 -1.00 -12.14
N GLU A 144 -16.96 0.04 -11.48
CA GLU A 144 -16.26 1.33 -11.37
C GLU A 144 -14.85 1.15 -10.80
N HIS A 145 -14.73 0.44 -9.68
CA HIS A 145 -13.43 0.18 -9.08
C HIS A 145 -12.58 -0.83 -9.89
N ALA A 146 -13.18 -1.83 -10.53
CA ALA A 146 -12.44 -2.77 -11.37
C ALA A 146 -11.87 -2.08 -12.63
N GLU A 147 -12.60 -1.13 -13.23
CA GLU A 147 -12.12 -0.31 -14.35
C GLU A 147 -10.98 0.62 -13.93
N ALA A 148 -11.09 1.25 -12.76
CA ALA A 148 -9.99 2.05 -12.20
C ALA A 148 -8.74 1.18 -11.92
N SER A 149 -8.94 -0.03 -11.36
CA SER A 149 -7.85 -1.00 -11.17
C SER A 149 -7.20 -1.39 -12.50
N LEU A 150 -8.00 -1.65 -13.54
CA LEU A 150 -7.53 -2.01 -14.87
C LEU A 150 -6.71 -0.88 -15.50
N GLU A 151 -7.13 0.37 -15.35
CA GLU A 151 -6.38 1.53 -15.84
C GLU A 151 -4.99 1.60 -15.20
N HIS A 152 -4.91 1.45 -13.87
CA HIS A 152 -3.65 1.48 -13.14
C HIS A 152 -2.77 0.27 -13.45
N ALA A 153 -3.33 -0.94 -13.55
CA ALA A 153 -2.57 -2.13 -13.96
C ALA A 153 -1.97 -1.97 -15.37
N ASN A 154 -2.70 -1.35 -16.31
CA ASN A 154 -2.18 -1.05 -17.64
C ASN A 154 -1.08 0.01 -17.63
N LYS A 155 -1.16 1.02 -16.76
CA LYS A 155 -0.06 1.99 -16.58
C LYS A 155 1.19 1.32 -15.99
N ALA A 156 1.03 0.40 -15.02
CA ALA A 156 2.14 -0.38 -14.47
C ALA A 156 2.82 -1.25 -15.55
N LEU A 157 2.04 -1.85 -16.45
CA LEU A 157 2.55 -2.66 -17.56
C LEU A 157 3.48 -1.92 -18.52
N GLN A 158 3.36 -0.59 -18.64
CA GLN A 158 4.21 0.19 -19.53
C GLN A 158 5.68 0.16 -19.11
N THR A 159 5.95 -0.02 -17.82
CA THR A 159 7.31 -0.05 -17.26
C THR A 159 7.71 -1.41 -16.73
N ALA A 160 6.77 -2.34 -16.57
CA ALA A 160 7.04 -3.67 -16.02
C ALA A 160 7.89 -4.53 -16.95
N THR A 161 8.79 -5.31 -16.36
CA THR A 161 9.62 -6.29 -17.09
C THR A 161 9.61 -7.65 -16.39
N GLY A 162 10.22 -8.67 -17.00
CA GLY A 162 10.43 -9.96 -16.34
C GLY A 162 9.14 -10.63 -15.81
N GLU A 163 9.22 -11.14 -14.58
CA GLU A 163 8.10 -11.80 -13.88
C GLU A 163 7.01 -10.81 -13.43
N GLU A 164 7.37 -9.56 -13.12
CA GLU A 164 6.39 -8.49 -12.80
C GLU A 164 5.40 -8.33 -13.97
N LYS A 165 5.94 -8.22 -15.19
CA LYS A 165 5.12 -8.06 -16.39
C LYS A 165 4.16 -9.24 -16.62
N LYS A 166 4.63 -10.48 -16.44
CA LYS A 166 3.79 -11.68 -16.63
C LYS A 166 2.59 -11.67 -15.69
N HIS A 167 2.82 -11.32 -14.43
CA HIS A 167 1.76 -11.27 -13.43
C HIS A 167 0.80 -10.10 -13.67
N LEU A 168 1.28 -8.93 -14.08
CA LEU A 168 0.39 -7.82 -14.46
C LEU A 168 -0.45 -8.13 -15.70
N GLU A 169 0.10 -8.80 -16.72
CA GLU A 169 -0.68 -9.24 -17.90
C GLU A 169 -1.79 -10.24 -17.52
N ALA A 170 -1.51 -11.13 -16.56
CA ALA A 170 -2.52 -12.03 -16.03
C ALA A 170 -3.60 -11.28 -15.24
N ALA A 171 -3.22 -10.36 -14.36
CA ALA A 171 -4.16 -9.52 -13.61
C ALA A 171 -5.09 -8.73 -14.54
N VAL A 172 -4.55 -8.12 -15.61
CA VAL A 172 -5.34 -7.37 -16.61
C VAL A 172 -6.39 -8.25 -17.27
N LYS A 173 -6.01 -9.45 -17.75
CA LYS A 173 -6.96 -10.39 -18.38
C LYS A 173 -8.10 -10.78 -17.44
N VAL A 174 -7.77 -11.02 -16.18
CA VAL A 174 -8.76 -11.41 -15.17
C VAL A 174 -9.68 -10.22 -14.82
N LEU A 175 -9.15 -9.00 -14.73
CA LEU A 175 -9.95 -7.77 -14.52
C LEU A 175 -10.91 -7.52 -15.70
N GLU A 176 -10.47 -7.69 -16.94
CA GLU A 176 -11.34 -7.57 -18.12
C GLU A 176 -12.52 -8.56 -18.06
N TYR A 177 -12.25 -9.79 -17.64
CA TYR A 177 -13.29 -10.80 -17.41
C TYR A 177 -14.25 -10.36 -16.29
N ALA A 178 -13.73 -9.90 -15.15
CA ALA A 178 -14.53 -9.40 -14.04
C ALA A 178 -15.44 -8.23 -14.46
N ILE A 179 -14.89 -7.23 -15.16
CA ILE A 179 -15.63 -6.06 -15.66
C ILE A 179 -16.74 -6.48 -16.62
N LYS A 180 -16.45 -7.41 -17.55
CA LYS A 180 -17.44 -7.93 -18.49
C LYS A 180 -18.64 -8.51 -17.76
N HIS A 181 -18.42 -9.31 -16.72
CA HIS A 181 -19.50 -9.91 -15.94
C HIS A 181 -20.17 -8.93 -14.98
N GLY A 182 -19.42 -7.99 -14.38
CA GLY A 182 -19.97 -6.94 -13.54
C GLY A 182 -20.93 -6.01 -14.31
N LYS A 183 -20.63 -5.72 -15.59
CA LYS A 183 -21.51 -4.95 -16.48
C LYS A 183 -22.82 -5.66 -16.83
N MET A 184 -22.92 -6.96 -16.56
CA MET A 184 -24.16 -7.75 -16.67
C MET A 184 -24.95 -7.77 -15.35
N ASP A 185 -24.60 -6.92 -14.37
CA ASP A 185 -25.16 -6.90 -13.01
C ASP A 185 -24.86 -8.17 -12.20
N HIS A 186 -23.90 -8.98 -12.63
CA HIS A 186 -23.51 -10.23 -11.97
C HIS A 186 -22.36 -10.00 -10.97
N ALA A 187 -22.62 -9.24 -9.89
CA ALA A 187 -21.62 -8.94 -8.86
C ALA A 187 -20.93 -10.21 -8.30
N GLU A 188 -21.70 -11.26 -8.04
CA GLU A 188 -21.18 -12.54 -7.52
C GLU A 188 -20.25 -13.24 -8.49
N MET A 189 -20.46 -13.10 -9.81
CA MET A 189 -19.61 -13.70 -10.84
C MET A 189 -18.35 -12.86 -11.09
N ALA A 190 -18.42 -11.55 -10.89
CA ALA A 190 -17.30 -10.64 -11.06
C ALA A 190 -16.37 -10.59 -9.83
N THR A 191 -16.84 -10.98 -8.66
CA THR A 191 -16.05 -10.89 -7.41
C THR A 191 -14.86 -11.86 -7.38
N PRO A 192 -15.03 -13.19 -7.62
CA PRO A 192 -13.89 -14.13 -7.62
C PRO A 192 -12.76 -13.78 -8.60
N PRO A 193 -13.02 -13.41 -9.87
CA PRO A 193 -11.93 -13.00 -10.76
C PRO A 193 -11.28 -11.70 -10.27
N THR A 194 -12.03 -10.77 -9.65
CA THR A 194 -11.39 -9.60 -9.04
C THR A 194 -10.42 -10.00 -7.92
N GLU A 195 -10.75 -11.01 -7.10
CA GLU A 195 -9.83 -11.57 -6.10
C GLU A 195 -8.60 -12.23 -6.73
N GLU A 196 -8.77 -13.01 -7.80
CA GLU A 196 -7.66 -13.60 -8.56
C GLU A 196 -6.72 -12.54 -9.15
N SER A 197 -7.26 -11.41 -9.62
CA SER A 197 -6.43 -10.29 -10.11
C SER A 197 -5.55 -9.69 -9.00
N ILE A 198 -6.05 -9.65 -7.76
CA ILE A 198 -5.30 -9.19 -6.58
C ILE A 198 -4.13 -10.13 -6.30
N GLU A 199 -4.33 -11.45 -6.43
CA GLU A 199 -3.24 -12.42 -6.26
C GLU A 199 -2.12 -12.17 -7.27
N HIS A 200 -2.47 -11.99 -8.54
CA HIS A 200 -1.50 -11.67 -9.58
C HIS A 200 -0.78 -10.34 -9.32
N MET A 201 -1.48 -9.26 -8.94
CA MET A 201 -0.82 -7.99 -8.62
C MET A 201 0.10 -8.07 -7.39
N ASN A 202 -0.23 -8.91 -6.41
CA ASN A 202 0.67 -9.21 -5.29
C ASN A 202 1.91 -9.99 -5.73
N MET A 203 1.77 -10.95 -6.65
CA MET A 203 2.92 -11.65 -7.24
C MET A 203 3.79 -10.70 -8.07
N ALA A 204 3.20 -9.77 -8.82
CA ALA A 204 3.93 -8.73 -9.55
C ALA A 204 4.75 -7.84 -8.60
N THR A 205 4.14 -7.42 -7.49
CA THR A 205 4.84 -6.63 -6.46
C THR A 205 6.01 -7.39 -5.85
N LYS A 206 5.86 -8.70 -5.59
CA LYS A 206 6.95 -9.56 -5.11
C LYS A 206 8.08 -9.70 -6.12
N ALA A 207 7.74 -9.92 -7.40
CA ALA A 207 8.71 -10.02 -8.49
C ALA A 207 9.52 -8.73 -8.64
N LYS A 208 8.85 -7.57 -8.62
CA LYS A 208 9.51 -6.26 -8.67
C LYS A 208 10.54 -6.06 -7.55
N LYS A 209 10.20 -6.45 -6.31
CA LYS A 209 11.12 -6.41 -5.17
C LYS A 209 12.29 -7.39 -5.30
N ALA A 210 12.06 -8.55 -5.93
CA ALA A 210 13.11 -9.52 -6.24
C ALA A 210 14.14 -8.94 -7.19
N ASP A 211 13.66 -8.32 -8.28
CA ASP A 211 14.49 -7.75 -9.33
C ASP A 211 15.21 -6.47 -8.85
N ALA A 212 14.62 -5.72 -7.92
CA ALA A 212 15.26 -4.59 -7.24
C ALA A 212 16.33 -4.99 -6.18
N GLY A 213 16.50 -6.29 -5.90
CA GLY A 213 17.44 -6.78 -4.88
C GLY A 213 17.02 -6.51 -3.43
N GLU A 214 15.83 -5.97 -3.20
CA GLU A 214 15.33 -5.60 -1.85
C GLU A 214 14.96 -6.83 -1.01
N MET A 215 14.60 -7.95 -1.64
CA MET A 215 14.23 -9.19 -0.95
C MET A 215 15.41 -9.83 -0.19
N SER A 216 16.65 -9.57 -0.62
CA SER A 216 17.85 -10.05 0.07
C SER A 216 18.02 -9.38 1.43
N ILE A 217 17.66 -8.10 1.57
CA ILE A 217 17.89 -7.32 2.81
C ILE A 217 16.95 -7.77 3.93
N GLU A 218 15.66 -7.96 3.64
CA GLU A 218 14.70 -8.46 4.65
C GLU A 218 15.03 -9.89 5.11
N SER A 219 15.51 -10.74 4.20
CA SER A 219 15.96 -12.10 4.54
C SER A 219 17.23 -12.10 5.38
N GLU A 220 18.13 -11.15 5.15
CA GLU A 220 19.42 -11.04 5.83
C GLU A 220 19.26 -10.41 7.22
N GLU A 221 18.37 -9.41 7.38
CA GLU A 221 17.96 -8.89 8.69
C GLU A 221 17.20 -9.94 9.52
N ALA A 222 16.27 -10.67 8.91
CA ALA A 222 15.58 -11.78 9.60
C ALA A 222 16.57 -12.88 10.01
N SER A 223 17.52 -13.24 9.14
CA SER A 223 18.58 -14.22 9.46
C SER A 223 19.52 -13.71 10.56
N LYS A 224 19.80 -12.40 10.60
CA LYS A 224 20.62 -11.76 11.63
C LYS A 224 19.90 -11.69 12.98
N MET A 225 18.60 -11.41 13.00
CA MET A 225 17.78 -11.47 14.20
C MET A 225 17.64 -12.89 14.75
N ILE A 226 17.46 -13.89 13.89
CA ILE A 226 17.44 -15.31 14.31
C ILE A 226 18.79 -15.71 14.91
N LYS A 227 19.92 -15.32 14.30
CA LYS A 227 21.25 -15.59 14.85
C LYS A 227 21.50 -14.90 16.19
N GLN A 228 21.03 -13.66 16.38
CA GLN A 228 21.11 -12.97 17.67
C GLN A 228 20.23 -13.63 18.74
N SER A 229 19.03 -14.10 18.40
CA SER A 229 18.15 -14.82 19.33
C SER A 229 18.79 -16.14 19.78
N VAL A 230 19.36 -16.91 18.84
CA VAL A 230 20.05 -18.19 19.13
C VAL A 230 21.30 -18.00 19.99
N GLN A 231 22.01 -16.88 19.87
CA GLN A 231 23.16 -16.57 20.73
C GLN A 231 22.75 -16.11 22.14
N SER A 232 21.57 -15.51 22.31
CA SER A 232 21.06 -15.12 23.64
C SER A 232 20.57 -16.30 24.46
N GLU A 233 20.02 -17.35 23.84
CA GLU A 233 19.52 -18.56 24.51
C GLU A 233 20.65 -19.56 24.87
N GLY A 234 21.86 -19.39 24.32
CA GLY A 234 23.00 -20.27 24.56
C GLY A 234 23.84 -19.96 25.81
N THR A 235 23.48 -18.94 26.61
CA THR A 235 24.30 -18.50 27.78
C THR A 235 23.66 -18.76 29.14
N GLU A 236 22.47 -19.37 29.19
CA GLU A 236 21.73 -19.58 30.46
C GLU A 236 21.46 -21.07 30.78
N ALA A 237 22.41 -21.96 30.47
CA ALA A 237 22.30 -23.38 30.87
C ALA A 237 23.65 -24.07 31.11
N VAL A 238 24.53 -23.49 31.94
CA VAL A 238 25.61 -24.27 32.59
C VAL A 238 25.80 -23.79 34.03
N SER A 239 25.04 -24.37 34.95
CA SER A 239 25.48 -24.56 36.35
C SER A 239 24.52 -25.48 37.10
N LYS A 240 25.10 -26.51 37.74
CA LYS A 240 24.52 -27.59 38.58
C LYS A 240 24.14 -28.83 37.75
N GLY A 241 24.86 -29.95 37.74
CA GLY A 241 25.68 -30.59 38.77
C GLY A 241 24.90 -31.78 39.35
N GLY A 242 25.34 -33.03 39.09
CA GLY A 242 24.75 -34.21 39.76
C GLY A 242 24.96 -35.54 39.02
N THR A 243 25.89 -36.33 39.54
CA THR A 243 26.26 -37.72 39.21
C THR A 243 25.15 -38.75 39.47
N ALA A 244 25.00 -39.79 38.63
CA ALA A 244 24.64 -41.15 39.06
C ALA A 244 24.90 -42.17 37.92
N ALA A 245 25.20 -43.40 38.34
CA ALA A 245 25.85 -44.46 37.58
C ALA A 245 24.89 -45.51 36.98
N ALA A 246 25.47 -46.30 36.06
CA ALA A 246 25.26 -47.72 35.77
C ALA A 246 23.91 -48.23 35.19
N GLY A 247 24.03 -49.01 34.10
CA GLY A 247 22.93 -49.79 33.53
C GLY A 247 23.27 -50.41 32.18
N GLU A 248 24.10 -51.44 32.21
CA GLU A 248 24.56 -52.28 31.10
C GLU A 248 23.43 -53.12 30.48
N LYS A 249 23.31 -53.17 29.14
CA LYS A 249 23.04 -54.41 28.37
C LYS A 249 23.18 -54.20 26.86
N ALA A 250 23.98 -55.09 26.27
CA ALA A 250 24.23 -55.26 24.84
C ALA A 250 23.03 -55.87 24.08
N ILE A 251 23.08 -55.79 22.74
CA ILE A 251 22.61 -56.68 21.64
C ILE A 251 22.65 -55.79 20.37
N GLU A 252 23.68 -55.79 19.53
CA GLU A 252 23.99 -56.69 18.40
C GLU A 252 23.91 -55.89 17.07
N SER A 253 25.06 -55.76 16.39
CA SER A 253 25.18 -55.21 15.04
C SER A 253 24.94 -56.31 14.00
N PRO A 254 24.71 -55.92 12.74
CA PRO A 254 25.58 -56.50 11.72
C PRO A 254 26.23 -55.43 10.82
N GLU A 255 27.54 -55.62 10.65
CA GLU A 255 28.36 -55.04 9.59
C GLU A 255 27.75 -55.27 8.21
N LEU A 256 27.84 -54.26 7.33
CA LEU A 256 28.04 -54.53 5.91
C LEU A 256 29.21 -53.72 5.38
N ASN A 257 30.08 -54.51 4.76
CA ASN A 257 31.42 -54.26 4.31
C ASN A 257 31.42 -53.55 2.93
N ASN A 258 32.34 -52.60 2.76
CA ASN A 258 32.73 -51.99 1.47
C ASN A 258 33.58 -53.03 0.68
N PRO A 259 33.70 -52.98 -0.67
CA PRO A 259 34.78 -52.18 -1.27
C PRO A 259 34.55 -51.64 -2.71
N SER A 260 35.01 -50.40 -2.92
CA SER A 260 35.94 -49.94 -3.98
C SER A 260 35.97 -50.65 -5.35
N SER A 261 35.77 -49.86 -6.42
CA SER A 261 36.55 -49.75 -7.68
C SER A 261 35.60 -49.42 -8.84
N GLY A 262 35.87 -48.58 -9.83
CA GLY A 262 37.01 -47.74 -10.17
C GLY A 262 36.71 -47.09 -11.54
N SER A 263 37.34 -45.95 -11.77
CA SER A 263 37.88 -45.52 -13.07
C SER A 263 36.96 -45.09 -14.24
N LYS A 264 37.34 -43.92 -14.77
CA LYS A 264 37.45 -43.50 -16.19
C LYS A 264 36.29 -42.76 -16.88
N TRP A 265 36.51 -41.44 -16.99
CA TRP A 265 36.20 -40.57 -18.15
C TRP A 265 36.76 -41.11 -19.48
N PRO A 266 36.25 -40.73 -20.68
CA PRO A 266 36.42 -39.40 -21.33
C PRO A 266 35.13 -38.85 -22.02
N ILE A 267 34.88 -37.54 -22.15
CA ILE A 267 35.39 -36.51 -23.10
C ILE A 267 35.27 -36.83 -24.61
N ARG A 268 34.59 -35.89 -25.31
CA ARG A 268 34.50 -35.57 -26.77
C ARG A 268 33.64 -36.50 -27.64
N ARG A 269 32.83 -36.00 -28.58
CA ARG A 269 32.88 -34.74 -29.35
C ARG A 269 31.55 -34.01 -29.36
#